data_AF-A0A1Q7EIF3-F1
#
_entry.id   AF-A0A1Q7EIF3-F1
#
_cell.length_a   1.000
_cell.length_b   1.000
_cell.length_c   1.000
_cell.angle_alpha   90.00
_cell.angle_beta   90.00
_cell.angle_gamma   90.00
#
_symmetry.space_group_name_H-M   'P 1'
#
loop_
_entity.id
_entity.type
_entity.pdbx_description
1 polymer ?
#
loop_
_entity_poly.entity_id
_entity_poly.type
_entity_poly.pdbx_seq_one_letter_code
_entity_poly.pdbx_strand_id
1 'polypeptide(L)'
;MWAAYLFVLIGLVSLPQAFHAFITGDTVTGVAWLSQSFLQLVLLPIIIVGQNVISASQDARAEADHETLTALHTMNVRQLQLLEQQERILDILQHRKV
;
A
#
# COMPACT_ATOMS: atom_id res chain seq x y z
N MET A 1 -0.87 2.25 -13.36
CA MET A 1 0.00 3.24 -14.05
C MET A 1 -0.76 4.27 -14.87
N TRP A 2 -1.94 3.98 -15.42
CA TRP A 2 -2.74 4.93 -16.22
C TRP A 2 -3.26 6.17 -15.47
N ALA A 3 -3.55 6.04 -14.17
CA ALA A 3 -4.10 7.14 -13.39
C ALA A 3 -3.11 8.31 -13.20
N ALA A 4 -1.80 8.03 -13.16
CA ALA A 4 -0.77 9.08 -13.11
C ALA A 4 -0.77 9.94 -14.39
N TYR A 5 -0.92 9.30 -15.56
CA TYR A 5 -1.01 10.01 -16.84
C TYR A 5 -2.29 10.84 -16.96
N LEU A 6 -3.43 10.30 -16.49
CA LEU A 6 -4.71 11.03 -16.47
C LEU A 6 -4.62 12.33 -15.68
N PHE A 7 -3.81 12.34 -14.61
CA PHE A 7 -3.70 13.51 -13.74
C PHE A 7 -2.71 14.56 -14.22
N VAL A 8 -1.61 14.13 -14.83
CA VAL A 8 -0.74 15.05 -15.57
C VAL A 8 -1.57 15.78 -16.63
N LEU A 9 -2.51 15.07 -17.27
CA LEU A 9 -3.42 15.63 -18.26
C LEU A 9 -4.42 16.62 -17.63
N ILE A 10 -5.02 16.31 -16.48
CA ILE A 10 -5.89 17.23 -15.73
C ILE A 10 -5.13 18.48 -15.25
N GLY A 11 -3.89 18.31 -14.77
CA GLY A 11 -3.02 19.42 -14.39
C GLY A 11 -2.62 20.31 -15.57
N LEU A 12 -2.49 19.75 -16.77
CA LEU A 12 -2.26 20.53 -17.99
C LEU A 12 -3.49 21.37 -18.39
N VAL A 13 -4.70 20.88 -18.09
CA VAL A 13 -5.97 21.55 -18.44
C VAL A 13 -6.25 22.78 -17.57
N SER A 14 -5.61 22.94 -16.41
CA SER A 14 -5.79 24.11 -15.53
C SER A 14 -4.85 25.28 -15.84
N LEU A 15 -3.70 25.01 -16.48
CA LEU A 15 -2.72 26.02 -16.93
C LEU A 15 -3.33 27.17 -17.77
N PRO A 16 -4.29 26.91 -18.69
CA PRO A 16 -4.93 27.95 -19.49
C PRO A 16 -5.70 28.98 -18.66
N GLN A 17 -6.32 28.59 -17.54
CA GLN A 17 -7.02 29.53 -16.67
C GLN A 17 -6.06 30.50 -15.97
N ALA A 18 -4.84 30.05 -15.64
CA ALA A 18 -3.77 30.92 -15.10
C ALA A 18 -3.38 31.98 -16.12
N PHE A 19 -3.23 31.54 -17.36
CA PHE A 19 -2.82 32.39 -18.47
C PHE A 19 -3.91 33.41 -18.83
N HIS A 20 -5.18 33.02 -18.82
CA HIS A 20 -6.29 33.93 -19.09
C HIS A 20 -6.46 35.01 -18.00
N ALA A 21 -6.22 34.67 -16.74
CA ALA A 21 -6.20 35.64 -15.63
C ALA A 21 -5.04 36.64 -15.75
N PHE A 22 -3.89 36.21 -16.26
CA PHE A 22 -2.72 37.07 -16.48
C PHE A 22 -2.97 38.16 -17.55
N ILE A 23 -3.79 37.87 -18.56
CA ILE A 23 -4.10 38.79 -19.67
C ILE A 23 -5.17 39.84 -19.29
N THR A 24 -6.05 39.54 -18.33
CA THR A 24 -7.26 40.37 -18.06
C THR A 24 -7.01 41.52 -17.06
N GLY A 25 -5.82 41.62 -16.45
CA GLY A 25 -5.39 42.82 -15.72
C GLY A 25 -5.76 42.91 -14.23
N ASP A 26 -6.44 41.92 -13.66
CA ASP A 26 -6.65 41.77 -12.21
C ASP A 26 -6.02 40.46 -11.71
N THR A 27 -4.69 40.39 -11.88
CA THR A 27 -3.89 39.17 -11.76
C THR A 27 -3.94 38.54 -10.37
N VAL A 28 -4.08 39.35 -9.32
CA VAL A 28 -4.08 38.86 -7.93
C VAL A 28 -5.35 38.06 -7.64
N THR A 29 -6.52 38.58 -8.00
CA THR A 29 -7.82 37.93 -7.76
C THR A 29 -7.94 36.65 -8.58
N GLY A 30 -7.52 36.68 -9.85
CA GLY A 30 -7.56 35.51 -10.74
C GLY A 30 -6.58 34.40 -10.35
N VAL A 31 -5.35 34.75 -9.94
CA VAL A 31 -4.36 33.77 -9.46
C VAL A 31 -4.77 33.20 -8.10
N ALA A 32 -5.34 33.99 -7.20
CA ALA A 32 -5.83 33.51 -5.90
C ALA A 32 -6.97 32.50 -6.07
N TRP A 33 -7.97 32.83 -6.90
CA TRP A 33 -9.08 31.92 -7.20
C TRP A 33 -8.60 30.64 -7.88
N LEU A 34 -7.71 30.78 -8.87
CA LEU A 34 -7.14 29.64 -9.55
C LEU A 34 -6.36 28.75 -8.60
N SER A 35 -5.47 29.31 -7.77
CA SER A 35 -4.68 28.53 -6.81
C SER A 35 -5.59 27.72 -5.87
N GLN A 36 -6.62 28.35 -5.30
CA GLN A 36 -7.52 27.68 -4.38
C GLN A 36 -8.34 26.56 -5.06
N SER A 37 -9.00 26.86 -6.18
CA SER A 37 -9.86 25.89 -6.87
C SER A 37 -9.07 24.82 -7.61
N PHE A 38 -7.93 25.18 -8.22
CA PHE A 38 -7.04 24.23 -8.90
C PHE A 38 -6.42 23.24 -7.92
N LEU A 39 -5.87 23.73 -6.80
CA LEU A 39 -5.19 22.89 -5.83
C LEU A 39 -6.20 21.93 -5.16
N GLN A 40 -7.44 22.38 -4.90
CA GLN A 40 -8.53 21.49 -4.48
C GLN A 40 -8.88 20.41 -5.52
N LEU A 41 -9.04 20.82 -6.78
CA LEU A 41 -9.43 19.91 -7.86
C LEU A 41 -8.33 18.88 -8.18
N VAL A 42 -7.07 19.20 -7.87
CA VAL A 42 -5.91 18.29 -7.98
C VAL A 42 -5.74 17.42 -6.73
N LEU A 43 -6.13 17.89 -5.55
CA LEU A 43 -5.96 17.18 -4.27
C LEU A 43 -6.73 15.86 -4.23
N LEU A 44 -8.02 15.90 -4.58
CA LEU A 44 -8.91 14.73 -4.57
C LEU A 44 -8.39 13.60 -5.47
N PRO A 45 -8.04 13.87 -6.74
CA PRO A 45 -7.34 12.93 -7.57
C PRO A 45 -6.08 12.39 -6.86
N ILE A 46 -5.14 13.24 -6.41
CA ILE A 46 -3.84 12.80 -5.85
C ILE A 46 -4.04 11.77 -4.73
N ILE A 47 -5.02 12.00 -3.87
CA ILE A 47 -5.41 11.07 -2.81
C ILE A 47 -5.84 9.72 -3.39
N ILE A 48 -6.71 9.69 -4.39
CA ILE A 48 -7.22 8.45 -5.02
C ILE A 48 -6.07 7.61 -5.61
N VAL A 49 -5.11 8.24 -6.29
CA VAL A 49 -3.97 7.51 -6.86
C VAL A 49 -2.99 7.06 -5.79
N GLY A 50 -2.71 7.91 -4.79
CA GLY A 50 -1.89 7.55 -3.64
C GLY A 50 -2.45 6.33 -2.92
N GLN A 51 -3.76 6.32 -2.66
CA GLN A 51 -4.47 5.20 -2.05
C GLN A 51 -4.37 3.94 -2.92
N ASN A 52 -4.61 4.02 -4.23
CA ASN A 52 -4.50 2.85 -5.11
C ASN A 52 -3.08 2.24 -5.15
N VAL A 53 -2.03 3.06 -5.12
CA VAL A 53 -0.64 2.56 -5.08
C VAL A 53 -0.36 1.88 -3.73
N ILE A 54 -0.82 2.49 -2.64
CA ILE A 54 -0.68 1.90 -1.30
C ILE A 54 -1.43 0.57 -1.22
N SER A 55 -2.68 0.51 -1.66
CA SER A 55 -3.49 -0.72 -1.66
C SER A 55 -2.83 -1.84 -2.45
N ALA A 56 -2.35 -1.58 -3.67
CA ALA A 56 -1.66 -2.60 -4.46
C ALA A 56 -0.40 -3.13 -3.76
N SER A 57 0.33 -2.26 -3.05
CA SER A 57 1.50 -2.68 -2.25
C SER A 57 1.12 -3.45 -0.99
N GLN A 58 -0.05 -3.15 -0.39
CA GLN A 58 -0.57 -3.87 0.76
C GLN A 58 -1.07 -5.25 0.36
N ASP A 59 -1.76 -5.38 -0.77
CA ASP A 59 -2.23 -6.67 -1.29
C ASP A 59 -1.06 -7.61 -1.55
N ALA A 60 0.02 -7.12 -2.17
CA ALA A 60 1.23 -7.90 -2.38
C ALA A 60 1.92 -8.32 -1.07
N ARG A 61 1.88 -7.46 -0.05
CA ARG A 61 2.42 -7.78 1.29
C ARG A 61 1.53 -8.77 2.03
N ALA A 62 0.22 -8.64 1.93
CA ALA A 62 -0.74 -9.53 2.57
C ALA A 62 -0.60 -10.97 2.05
N GLU A 63 -0.36 -11.14 0.75
CA GLU A 63 -0.09 -12.45 0.16
C GLU A 63 1.22 -13.05 0.69
N ALA A 64 2.32 -12.28 0.68
CA ALA A 64 3.61 -12.72 1.20
C ALA A 64 3.56 -13.06 2.71
N ASP A 65 2.82 -12.26 3.49
CA ASP A 65 2.59 -12.52 4.90
C ASP A 65 1.76 -13.79 5.11
N HIS A 66 0.75 -14.06 4.27
CA HIS A 66 -0.05 -15.27 4.33
C HIS A 66 0.79 -16.53 4.09
N GLU A 67 1.65 -16.53 3.06
CA GLU A 67 2.59 -17.63 2.79
C GLU A 67 3.55 -17.83 3.97
N THR A 68 4.11 -16.73 4.49
CA THR A 68 5.04 -16.76 5.62
C THR A 68 4.39 -17.32 6.88
N LEU A 69 3.15 -16.90 7.18
CA LEU A 69 2.40 -17.36 8.34
C LEU A 69 2.04 -18.85 8.23
N THR A 70 1.71 -19.30 7.03
CA THR A 70 1.46 -20.71 6.74
C THR A 70 2.72 -21.55 6.93
N ALA A 71 3.86 -21.09 6.41
CA ALA A 71 5.15 -21.75 6.61
C ALA A 71 5.51 -21.82 8.12
N LEU A 72 5.35 -20.73 8.86
CA LEU A 72 5.58 -20.70 10.32
C LEU A 72 4.66 -21.69 11.04
N HIS A 73 3.38 -21.76 10.69
CA HIS A 73 2.44 -22.70 11.30
C HIS A 73 2.87 -24.16 11.06
N THR A 74 3.24 -24.51 9.83
CA THR A 74 3.71 -25.88 9.53
C THR A 74 4.99 -26.24 10.26
N MET A 75 5.92 -25.29 10.42
CA MET A 75 7.13 -25.51 11.20
C MET A 75 6.82 -25.73 12.69
N ASN A 76 5.90 -24.94 13.26
CA ASN A 76 5.48 -25.09 14.65
C ASN A 76 4.85 -26.48 14.89
N VAL A 77 3.95 -26.92 14.02
CA VAL A 77 3.36 -28.27 14.08
C VAL A 77 4.43 -29.35 14.02
N ARG A 78 5.41 -29.24 13.12
CA ARG A 78 6.53 -30.20 13.07
C ARG A 78 7.37 -30.19 14.34
N GLN A 79 7.61 -29.03 14.92
CA GLN A 79 8.36 -28.91 16.17
C GLN A 79 7.64 -29.62 17.32
N LEU A 80 6.31 -29.46 17.43
CA LEU A 80 5.50 -30.19 18.41
C LEU A 80 5.57 -31.71 18.19
N GLN A 81 5.46 -32.17 16.94
CA GLN A 81 5.60 -33.59 16.61
C GLN A 81 6.98 -34.15 16.99
N LEU A 82 8.05 -33.38 16.75
CA LEU A 82 9.40 -33.77 17.14
C LEU A 82 9.54 -33.89 18.66
N LEU A 83 8.94 -32.98 19.43
CA LEU A 83 8.93 -33.04 20.90
C LEU A 83 8.20 -34.30 21.38
N GLU A 84 7.03 -34.61 20.83
CA GLU A 84 6.30 -35.85 21.17
C GLU A 84 7.10 -37.12 20.80
N GLN A 85 7.84 -37.09 19.70
CA GLN A 85 8.69 -38.22 19.32
C GLN A 85 9.88 -38.38 20.26
N GLN A 86 10.51 -37.27 20.68
CA GLN A 86 11.58 -37.32 21.67
C GLN A 86 11.10 -37.85 23.01
N GLU A 87 9.90 -37.45 23.45
CA GLU A 87 9.29 -37.96 24.68
C GLU A 87 9.02 -39.47 24.60
N ARG A 88 8.44 -39.95 23.49
CA ARG A 88 8.25 -41.39 23.26
C ARG A 88 9.56 -42.17 23.25
N ILE A 89 10.60 -41.65 22.61
CA ILE A 89 11.92 -42.30 22.60
C ILE A 89 12.49 -42.37 24.01
N LEU A 90 12.38 -41.30 24.79
CA LEU A 90 12.87 -41.25 26.17
C LEU A 90 12.15 -42.28 27.05
N ASP A 91 10.83 -42.41 26.91
CA ASP A 91 10.02 -43.37 27.66
C ASP A 91 10.40 -44.83 27.35
N ILE A 92 10.60 -45.16 26.06
CA ILE A 92 11.08 -46.49 25.64
C ILE A 92 12.48 -46.78 26.22
N LEU A 93 13.36 -45.78 26.25
CA LEU A 93 14.71 -45.94 26.80
C LEU A 93 14.70 -46.11 28.33
N GLN A 94 13.79 -45.44 29.04
CA GLN A 94 13.60 -45.64 30.48
C GLN A 94 13.05 -47.04 30.77
N HIS A 95 12.03 -47.48 30.03
CA HIS A 95 11.45 -48.81 30.18
C HIS A 95 12.44 -49.95 29.88
N ARG A 96 13.43 -49.74 28.99
CA ARG A 96 14.48 -50.74 28.69
C ARG A 96 15.61 -50.82 29.71
N LYS A 97 15.74 -49.83 30.61
CA LYS A 97 16.78 -49.79 31.65
C LYS A 97 16.35 -50.46 32.97
N VAL A 98 15.10 -50.93 33.06
CA VAL A 98 14.55 -51.73 34.17
C VAL A 98 14.53 -53.20 33.74
#